data_AF-F3GBB2-F1
#
_entry.id   AF-F3GBB2-F1
#
_cell.length_a   1.000
_cell.length_b   1.000
_cell.length_c   1.000
_cell.angle_alpha   90.00
_cell.angle_beta   90.00
_cell.angle_gamma   90.00
#
_symmetry.space_group_name_H-M   'P 1'
#
loop_
_entity.id
_entity.type
_entity.pdbx_description
1 polymer ?
#
loop_
_entity_poly.entity_id
_entity_poly.type
_entity_poly.pdbx_seq_one_letter_code
_entity_poly.pdbx_strand_id
1 'polypeptide(L)'
;MAVSLSKGGNVSLSKEAPGLTEITVGLGWDPRVTDGTEFDLDASIFIVGENGKVLDDNSFIFYNNKKSADGSVEHLGDNRSGAGEGDDESVTVKLTGLAAAVKKLVFAVTIHSAEERKQSFGQVSNAYIRVVN
;
A
#
# COMPACT_ATOMS: atom_id res chain seq x y z
N MET A 1 3.45 14.63 13.54
CA MET A 1 4.44 13.75 14.22
C MET A 1 4.37 12.41 13.54
N ALA A 2 5.49 11.84 13.08
CA ALA A 2 5.49 10.52 12.46
C ALA A 2 5.47 9.46 13.56
N VAL A 3 4.45 8.60 13.58
CA VAL A 3 4.41 7.44 14.47
C VAL A 3 5.17 6.30 13.80
N SER A 4 6.32 5.92 14.36
CA SER A 4 7.05 4.74 13.90
C SER A 4 6.46 3.50 14.57
N LEU A 5 5.82 2.63 13.79
CA LEU A 5 5.34 1.34 14.29
C LEU A 5 6.44 0.28 14.19
N SER A 6 6.68 -0.43 15.29
CA SER A 6 7.47 -1.67 15.28
C SER A 6 6.61 -2.84 14.80
N LYS A 7 7.24 -3.92 14.32
CA LYS A 7 6.54 -5.15 13.89
C LYS A 7 5.60 -5.65 14.99
N GLY A 8 4.31 -5.79 14.67
CA GLY A 8 3.26 -6.20 15.62
C GLY A 8 2.70 -5.06 16.48
N GLY A 9 3.20 -3.84 16.32
CA GLY A 9 2.62 -2.65 16.93
C GLY A 9 1.24 -2.34 16.37
N ASN A 10 0.42 -1.70 17.20
CA ASN A 10 -0.87 -1.16 16.81
C ASN A 10 -0.91 0.33 17.18
N VAL A 11 -1.47 1.14 16.30
CA VAL A 11 -1.72 2.57 16.55
C VAL A 11 -3.20 2.82 16.36
N SER A 12 -3.79 3.62 17.27
CA SER A 12 -5.18 4.04 17.15
C SER A 12 -5.26 5.33 16.33
N LEU A 13 -5.61 5.22 15.05
CA LEU A 13 -5.80 6.38 14.18
C LEU A 13 -6.82 7.39 14.73
N SER A 14 -7.85 6.91 15.44
CA SER A 14 -8.85 7.76 16.08
C SER A 14 -8.32 8.63 17.22
N LYS A 15 -7.21 8.24 17.85
CA LYS A 15 -6.55 9.02 18.90
C LYS A 15 -5.55 10.02 18.32
N GLU A 16 -4.84 9.61 17.27
CA GLU A 16 -3.81 10.44 16.62
C GLU A 16 -4.42 11.52 15.73
N ALA A 17 -5.53 11.22 15.05
CA ALA A 17 -6.19 12.12 14.12
C ALA A 17 -7.73 11.97 14.18
N PRO A 18 -8.40 12.62 15.15
CA PRO A 18 -9.86 12.58 15.25
C PRO A 18 -10.50 13.23 14.01
N GLY A 19 -11.39 12.49 13.34
CA GLY A 19 -12.07 12.95 12.13
C GLY A 19 -11.37 12.60 10.82
N LEU A 20 -10.52 11.58 10.80
CA LEU A 20 -9.87 11.07 9.59
C LEU A 20 -10.88 10.74 8.49
N THR A 21 -10.88 11.52 7.41
CA THR A 21 -11.79 11.30 6.26
C THR A 21 -11.10 10.59 5.12
N GLU A 22 -9.82 10.87 4.93
CA GLU A 22 -8.98 10.33 3.87
C GLU A 22 -7.60 10.01 4.46
N ILE A 23 -6.97 8.98 3.94
CA ILE A 23 -5.57 8.64 4.21
C ILE A 23 -4.88 8.39 2.88
N THR A 24 -3.60 8.69 2.81
CA THR A 24 -2.76 8.31 1.68
C THR A 24 -1.66 7.39 2.20
N VAL A 25 -1.53 6.23 1.56
CA VAL A 25 -0.47 5.27 1.84
C VAL A 25 0.59 5.45 0.78
N GLY A 26 1.78 5.89 1.20
CA GLY A 26 2.95 6.04 0.35
C GLY A 26 3.88 4.85 0.52
N LEU A 27 4.35 4.31 -0.58
CA LEU A 27 5.41 3.30 -0.65
C LEU A 27 6.58 3.93 -1.38
N GLY A 28 7.78 3.83 -0.83
CA GLY A 28 9.01 4.31 -1.46
C GLY A 28 10.12 3.30 -1.33
N TRP A 29 10.98 3.22 -2.35
CA TRP A 29 12.17 2.38 -2.35
C TRP A 29 13.23 2.91 -3.33
N ASP A 30 14.49 2.66 -3.02
CA ASP A 30 15.56 3.06 -3.94
C ASP A 30 15.71 2.09 -5.12
N PRO A 31 16.04 2.62 -6.30
CA PRO A 31 16.28 1.82 -7.48
C PRO A 31 17.55 0.99 -7.31
N ARG A 32 17.60 -0.13 -8.01
CA ARG A 32 18.76 -1.03 -7.93
C ARG A 32 20.00 -0.36 -8.54
N VAL A 33 21.06 -0.23 -7.74
CA VAL A 33 22.33 0.39 -8.18
C VAL A 33 23.25 -0.60 -8.92
N THR A 34 23.05 -1.90 -8.74
CA THR A 34 23.86 -2.96 -9.38
C THR A 34 23.23 -3.45 -10.68
N ASP A 35 24.07 -3.92 -11.61
CA ASP A 35 23.64 -4.59 -12.85
C ASP A 35 22.63 -5.74 -12.60
N GLY A 36 21.54 -5.72 -13.36
CA GLY A 36 20.49 -6.74 -13.38
C GLY A 36 19.08 -6.15 -13.28
N THR A 37 18.09 -7.00 -13.00
CA THR A 37 16.67 -6.60 -13.03
C THR A 37 16.32 -5.60 -11.94
N GLU A 38 15.51 -4.62 -12.30
CA GLU A 38 14.98 -3.56 -11.43
C GLU A 38 14.12 -4.14 -10.30
N PHE A 39 14.03 -3.39 -9.19
CA PHE A 39 13.11 -3.70 -8.10
C PHE A 39 11.76 -3.08 -8.43
N ASP A 40 10.82 -3.96 -8.70
CA ASP A 40 9.44 -3.64 -9.04
C ASP A 40 8.62 -4.02 -7.80
N LEU A 41 8.28 -3.04 -6.97
CA LEU A 41 7.49 -3.24 -5.77
C LEU A 41 6.05 -2.83 -6.08
N ASP A 42 5.12 -3.69 -5.72
CA ASP A 42 3.70 -3.49 -5.92
C ASP A 42 3.00 -3.29 -4.57
N ALA A 43 2.30 -2.16 -4.41
CA ALA A 43 1.33 -1.96 -3.36
C ALA A 43 -0.03 -2.57 -3.73
N SER A 44 -0.53 -3.45 -2.86
CA SER A 44 -1.79 -4.15 -3.01
C SER A 44 -2.70 -3.90 -1.81
N ILE A 45 -3.98 -3.66 -2.05
CA ILE A 45 -4.96 -3.34 -1.01
C ILE A 45 -6.10 -4.34 -1.08
N PHE A 46 -6.33 -5.03 0.03
CA PHE A 46 -7.42 -5.95 0.19
C PHE A 46 -8.49 -5.30 1.07
N ILE A 47 -9.66 -5.07 0.47
CA ILE A 47 -10.83 -4.57 1.17
C ILE A 47 -11.59 -5.77 1.72
N VAL A 48 -11.53 -5.93 3.03
CA VAL A 48 -11.98 -7.12 3.75
C VAL A 48 -13.22 -6.80 4.58
N GLY A 49 -14.24 -7.64 4.41
CA GLY A 49 -15.47 -7.56 5.18
C GLY A 49 -15.38 -8.20 6.56
N GLU A 50 -16.52 -8.30 7.23
CA GLU A 50 -16.63 -8.89 8.58
C GLU A 50 -16.16 -10.36 8.65
N ASN A 51 -16.30 -11.09 7.55
CA ASN A 51 -15.92 -12.50 7.43
C ASN A 51 -14.40 -12.73 7.25
N GLY A 52 -13.58 -11.67 7.28
CA GLY A 52 -12.14 -11.78 7.07
C GLY A 52 -11.74 -12.14 5.63
N LYS A 53 -12.69 -12.05 4.69
CA LYS A 53 -12.47 -12.27 3.25
C LYS A 53 -12.68 -10.97 2.49
N VAL A 54 -12.06 -10.87 1.30
CA VAL A 54 -12.36 -9.80 0.34
C VAL A 54 -13.84 -9.82 0.01
N LEU A 55 -14.46 -8.64 -0.12
CA LEU A 55 -15.89 -8.54 -0.40
C LEU A 55 -16.22 -9.10 -1.80
N ASP A 56 -15.37 -8.78 -2.77
CA ASP A 56 -15.53 -9.12 -4.19
C ASP A 56 -14.17 -9.04 -4.91
N ASP A 57 -14.09 -9.55 -6.13
CA ASP A 57 -12.86 -9.48 -6.95
C ASP A 57 -12.42 -8.02 -7.22
N ASN A 58 -13.36 -7.07 -7.24
CA ASN A 58 -13.08 -5.64 -7.39
C ASN A 58 -12.62 -4.96 -6.09
N SER A 59 -12.74 -5.65 -4.97
CA SER A 59 -12.25 -5.23 -3.65
C SER A 59 -10.77 -5.54 -3.45
N PHE A 60 -10.09 -5.97 -4.51
CA PHE A 60 -8.65 -6.11 -4.57
C PHE A 60 -8.07 -5.02 -5.49
N ILE A 61 -7.34 -4.07 -4.90
CA ILE A 61 -6.77 -2.91 -5.59
C ILE A 61 -5.27 -3.13 -5.77
N PHE A 62 -4.81 -2.95 -7.00
CA PHE A 62 -3.41 -3.16 -7.40
C PHE A 62 -3.17 -2.44 -8.73
N TYR A 63 -1.95 -2.49 -9.26
CA TYR A 63 -1.55 -1.80 -10.50
C TYR A 63 -2.53 -1.96 -11.68
N ASN A 64 -3.16 -3.14 -11.84
CA ASN A 64 -4.13 -3.40 -12.91
C ASN A 64 -5.57 -3.00 -12.55
N ASN A 65 -5.91 -3.00 -11.25
CA ASN A 65 -7.22 -2.57 -10.76
C ASN A 65 -7.05 -1.35 -9.84
N LYS A 66 -6.94 -0.17 -10.44
CA LYS A 66 -6.55 1.05 -9.74
C LYS A 66 -7.63 1.65 -8.84
N LYS A 67 -8.89 1.23 -8.94
CA LYS A 67 -9.98 1.83 -8.16
C LYS A 67 -10.91 0.76 -7.61
N SER A 68 -11.32 0.94 -6.36
CA SER A 68 -12.38 0.11 -5.77
C SER A 68 -13.72 0.41 -6.42
N ALA A 69 -14.64 -0.55 -6.39
CA ALA A 69 -16.01 -0.38 -6.89
C ALA A 69 -16.73 0.85 -6.28
N ASP A 70 -16.52 1.10 -4.99
CA ASP A 70 -17.07 2.26 -4.27
C ASP A 70 -16.28 3.57 -4.47
N GLY A 71 -15.21 3.56 -5.27
CA GLY A 71 -14.33 4.73 -5.47
C GLY A 71 -13.61 5.22 -4.20
N SER A 72 -13.63 4.42 -3.14
CA SER A 72 -13.04 4.76 -1.85
C SER A 72 -11.53 4.55 -1.83
N VAL A 73 -11.02 3.55 -2.53
CA VAL A 73 -9.58 3.30 -2.67
C VAL A 73 -9.16 3.58 -4.10
N GLU A 74 -8.11 4.38 -4.27
CA GLU A 74 -7.54 4.76 -5.56
C GLU A 74 -6.02 4.62 -5.53
N HIS A 75 -5.48 3.83 -6.46
CA HIS A 75 -4.06 3.67 -6.71
C HIS A 75 -3.60 4.73 -7.72
N LEU A 76 -2.72 5.64 -7.31
CA LEU A 76 -2.37 6.83 -8.08
C LEU A 76 -1.34 6.56 -9.20
N GLY A 77 -0.56 5.49 -9.10
CA GLY A 77 0.43 5.14 -10.11
C GLY A 77 1.20 3.90 -9.74
N ASP A 78 1.63 3.15 -10.75
CA ASP A 78 2.51 1.99 -10.63
C ASP A 78 3.93 2.44 -11.01
N ASN A 79 4.88 2.23 -10.10
CA ASN A 79 6.28 2.55 -10.34
C ASN A 79 7.09 1.26 -10.31
N ARG A 80 7.75 0.97 -11.43
CA ARG A 80 8.37 -0.34 -11.65
C ARG A 80 9.87 -0.37 -11.41
N SER A 81 10.46 0.79 -11.13
CA SER A 81 11.90 0.95 -10.98
C SER A 81 12.31 1.54 -9.63
N GLY A 82 11.39 2.21 -8.92
CA GLY A 82 11.73 3.01 -7.73
C GLY A 82 12.51 4.27 -8.09
N ALA A 83 12.46 4.69 -9.37
CA ALA A 83 13.17 5.88 -9.81
C ALA A 83 12.35 7.13 -9.45
N GLY A 84 12.67 7.74 -8.31
CA GLY A 84 12.00 8.95 -7.85
C GLY A 84 12.54 9.44 -6.51
N GLU A 85 12.19 10.68 -6.16
CA GLU A 85 12.37 11.16 -4.78
C GLU A 85 11.01 11.09 -4.06
N GLY A 86 10.95 10.36 -2.96
CA GLY A 86 9.76 10.30 -2.10
C GLY A 86 8.97 9.00 -2.23
N ASP A 87 7.64 9.12 -2.26
CA ASP A 87 6.76 7.96 -2.43
C ASP A 87 6.69 7.59 -3.91
N ASP A 88 7.31 6.48 -4.28
CA ASP A 88 7.28 5.90 -5.62
C ASP A 88 5.87 5.47 -6.02
N GLU A 89 5.13 4.88 -5.08
CA GLU A 89 3.72 4.57 -5.24
C GLU A 89 2.89 5.22 -4.14
N SER A 90 1.68 5.64 -4.49
CA SER A 90 0.75 6.24 -3.56
C SER A 90 -0.66 5.72 -3.77
N VAL A 91 -1.33 5.44 -2.66
CA VAL A 91 -2.69 4.91 -2.62
C VAL A 91 -3.53 5.79 -1.72
N THR A 92 -4.53 6.44 -2.30
CA THR A 92 -5.48 7.26 -1.56
C THR A 92 -6.67 6.42 -1.13
N VAL A 93 -7.07 6.55 0.14
CA VAL A 93 -8.21 5.85 0.73
C VAL A 93 -9.12 6.82 1.45
N LYS A 94 -10.33 6.97 0.92
CA LYS A 94 -11.44 7.73 1.50
C LYS A 94 -12.22 6.84 2.47
N LEU A 95 -11.96 7.02 3.76
CA LEU A 95 -12.62 6.29 4.83
C LEU A 95 -14.13 6.59 4.91
N THR A 96 -14.54 7.81 4.57
CA THR A 96 -15.95 8.23 4.58
C THR A 96 -16.78 7.61 3.45
N GLY A 97 -16.13 7.18 2.36
CA GLY A 97 -16.80 6.57 1.21
C GLY A 97 -16.96 5.05 1.35
N LEU A 98 -16.28 4.42 2.32
CA LEU A 98 -16.27 2.97 2.43
C LEU A 98 -17.66 2.44 2.75
N ALA A 99 -18.07 1.41 2.01
CA ALA A 99 -19.30 0.70 2.28
C ALA A 99 -19.30 0.14 3.72
N ALA A 100 -20.47 0.12 4.37
CA ALA A 100 -20.62 -0.40 5.74
C ALA A 100 -20.20 -1.88 5.91
N ALA A 101 -20.12 -2.61 4.79
CA ALA A 101 -19.62 -3.98 4.73
C ALA A 101 -18.10 -4.07 4.96
N VAL A 102 -17.33 -3.01 4.68
CA VAL A 102 -15.88 -2.96 4.87
C VAL A 102 -15.57 -2.89 6.36
N LYS A 103 -14.80 -3.87 6.87
CA LYS A 103 -14.36 -3.90 8.28
C LYS A 103 -12.86 -3.75 8.42
N LYS A 104 -12.09 -4.08 7.38
CA LYS A 104 -10.63 -4.06 7.43
C LYS A 104 -10.06 -3.75 6.06
N LEU A 105 -9.02 -2.92 6.04
CA LEU A 105 -8.17 -2.71 4.88
C LEU A 105 -6.82 -3.32 5.18
N VAL A 106 -6.36 -4.22 4.31
CA VAL A 106 -5.03 -4.83 4.43
C VAL A 106 -4.18 -4.32 3.28
N PHE A 107 -3.10 -3.63 3.63
CA PHE A 107 -2.08 -3.20 2.68
C PHE A 107 -0.98 -4.24 2.67
N ALA A 108 -0.71 -4.82 1.51
CA ALA A 108 0.38 -5.74 1.27
C ALA A 108 1.33 -5.12 0.27
N VAL A 109 2.62 -5.27 0.52
CA VAL A 109 3.68 -4.87 -0.43
C VAL A 109 4.35 -6.14 -0.88
N THR A 110 4.46 -6.33 -2.19
CA THR A 110 5.10 -7.50 -2.80
C THR A 110 6.15 -7.06 -3.80
N ILE A 111 7.12 -7.92 -4.10
CA ILE A 111 8.10 -7.67 -5.17
C ILE A 111 7.66 -8.48 -6.39
N HIS A 112 7.52 -7.82 -7.53
CA HIS A 112 7.13 -8.45 -8.78
C HIS A 112 8.17 -9.50 -9.20
N SER A 113 7.72 -10.72 -9.48
CA SER A 113 8.59 -11.84 -9.87
C SER A 113 9.75 -12.11 -8.89
N ALA A 114 9.55 -11.87 -7.59
CA ALA A 114 10.58 -12.04 -6.56
C ALA A 114 11.32 -13.39 -6.63
N GLU A 115 10.59 -14.48 -6.85
CA GLU A 115 11.17 -15.84 -6.92
C GLU A 115 12.03 -16.05 -8.17
N GLU A 116 11.55 -15.61 -9.33
CA GLU A 116 12.28 -15.74 -10.61
C GLU A 116 13.53 -14.84 -10.62
N ARG A 117 13.40 -13.62 -10.10
CA ARG A 117 14.48 -12.64 -10.01
C ARG A 117 15.38 -12.84 -8.79
N LYS A 118 15.03 -13.77 -7.90
CA LYS A 118 15.68 -14.00 -6.59
C LYS A 118 15.88 -12.69 -5.81
N GLN A 119 14.83 -11.88 -5.77
CA GLN A 119 14.81 -10.58 -5.10
C GLN A 119 14.08 -10.69 -3.77
N SER A 120 14.51 -9.89 -2.80
CA SER A 120 13.91 -9.79 -1.47
C SER A 120 14.02 -8.36 -0.95
N PHE A 121 13.14 -7.97 -0.02
CA PHE A 121 13.19 -6.62 0.58
C PHE A 121 14.53 -6.32 1.29
N GLY A 122 15.30 -7.33 1.67
CA GLY A 122 16.65 -7.13 2.23
C GLY A 122 17.68 -6.63 1.22
N GLN A 123 17.41 -6.76 -0.09
CA GLN A 123 18.25 -6.25 -1.16
C GLN A 123 17.80 -4.87 -1.66
N VAL A 124 16.56 -4.47 -1.33
CA VAL A 124 15.99 -3.18 -1.70
C VAL A 124 16.48 -2.15 -0.69
N SER A 125 17.08 -1.07 -1.18
CA SER A 125 17.56 0.01 -0.31
C SER A 125 16.42 0.95 0.04
N ASN A 126 16.41 1.44 1.28
CA ASN A 126 15.41 2.39 1.80
C ASN A 126 13.94 2.05 1.46
N ALA A 127 13.57 0.77 1.43
CA ALA A 127 12.17 0.38 1.27
C ALA A 127 11.36 0.78 2.50
N TYR A 128 10.36 1.64 2.34
CA TYR A 128 9.47 2.06 3.41
C TYR A 128 8.03 2.15 2.94
N ILE A 129 7.10 1.88 3.87
CA ILE A 129 5.69 2.20 3.70
C ILE A 129 5.29 3.18 4.80
N ARG A 130 4.55 4.22 4.42
CA ARG A 130 4.03 5.23 5.35
C ARG A 130 2.56 5.49 5.09
N VAL A 131 1.85 5.85 6.16
CA VAL A 131 0.46 6.31 6.09
C VAL A 131 0.44 7.76 6.51
N VAL A 132 -0.09 8.61 5.66
CA VAL A 132 -0.29 10.05 5.86
C VAL A 132 -1.78 10.38 5.79
N ASN A 133 -2.17 11.49 6.39
CA ASN A 133 -3.55 11.96 6.46
C ASN A 133 -3.75 13.34 5.88
#